data_AF-A0ABD3V1T1-F1
#
_entry.id   AF-A0ABD3V1T1-F1
#
_cell.length_a   1.000
_cell.length_b   1.000
_cell.length_c   1.000
_cell.angle_alpha   90.00
_cell.angle_beta   90.00
_cell.angle_gamma   90.00
#
_symmetry.space_group_name_H-M   'P 1'
#
loop_
_entity.id
_entity.type
_entity.pdbx_description
1 polymer ?
#
loop_
_entity_poly.entity_id
_entity_poly.type
_entity_poly.pdbx_seq_one_letter_code
_entity_poly.pdbx_strand_id
1 'polypeptide(L)'
;MGEKDIVTNWHGLLQNWLSDLEVFATIFAALVHDYEHTGTTNNFHIMTGSEIALLYNDRAVLENHHISSSFRLLKQEESNILSNLSKEEYRDFRSLVIDMVLATDMSFHFTQIKNMKNLLNMPENIDKPKALSLVLHCADISHPAKDWELHKHWTELLLEEFFRQGDREKELGLPFSPLCDRKSTLVAESQTGFIDFIVEPSFQVMGDMLEKIIPPLFNQPTPTPSGSIIVEESQEKTQQQSSSTSGSSSGASTPSQKSITGGSIQSPKSSIGGSTPSVRSNTSRSSTSSKFELKRPWNECLTKNKACWKERAIN
;
A
#
# COMPACT_ATOMS: atom_id res chain seq x y z
N MET A 1 5.57 -26.82 -18.98
CA MET A 1 5.47 -25.35 -18.96
C MET A 1 6.86 -24.80 -19.15
N GLY A 2 7.05 -23.97 -20.17
CA GLY A 2 8.38 -23.47 -20.54
C GLY A 2 8.80 -22.33 -19.61
N GLU A 3 10.10 -22.15 -19.47
CA GLU A 3 10.75 -21.06 -18.70
C GLU A 3 10.27 -19.65 -19.09
N LYS A 4 9.64 -19.50 -20.27
CA LYS A 4 9.01 -18.27 -20.75
C LYS A 4 7.61 -17.98 -20.17
N ASP A 5 6.90 -18.99 -19.65
CA ASP A 5 5.55 -18.81 -19.08
C ASP A 5 5.58 -18.28 -17.64
N ILE A 6 6.72 -18.45 -16.94
CA ILE A 6 6.90 -18.13 -15.52
C ILE A 6 7.09 -16.62 -15.30
N VAL A 7 7.65 -15.91 -16.29
CA VAL A 7 7.97 -14.48 -16.18
C VAL A 7 6.75 -13.59 -16.49
N THR A 8 5.72 -14.11 -17.14
CA THR A 8 4.57 -13.33 -17.62
C THR A 8 3.31 -13.46 -16.78
N ASN A 9 3.23 -14.44 -15.86
CA ASN A 9 1.98 -14.82 -15.19
C ASN A 9 1.81 -14.30 -13.74
N TRP A 10 2.51 -13.22 -13.37
CA TRP A 10 2.46 -12.64 -12.03
C TRP A 10 1.08 -12.05 -11.70
N HIS A 11 0.39 -11.54 -12.72
CA HIS A 11 -0.99 -11.08 -12.62
C HIS A 11 -1.93 -12.19 -12.11
N GLY A 12 -1.77 -13.43 -12.60
CA GLY A 12 -2.56 -14.58 -12.14
C GLY A 12 -2.23 -15.01 -10.71
N LEU A 13 -1.06 -14.66 -10.17
CA LEU A 13 -0.67 -15.05 -8.82
C LEU A 13 -1.15 -14.06 -7.76
N LEU A 14 -1.13 -12.76 -8.06
CA LEU A 14 -1.82 -11.77 -7.22
C LEU A 14 -3.34 -12.04 -7.20
N GLN A 15 -3.92 -12.47 -8.32
CA GLN A 15 -5.31 -12.93 -8.39
C GLN A 15 -5.59 -14.17 -7.52
N ASN A 16 -4.60 -15.04 -7.28
CA ASN A 16 -4.77 -16.18 -6.37
C ASN A 16 -4.59 -15.82 -4.89
N TRP A 17 -3.95 -14.69 -4.60
CA TRP A 17 -3.82 -14.19 -3.22
C TRP A 17 -5.03 -13.37 -2.79
N LEU A 18 -5.64 -12.63 -3.72
CA LEU A 18 -6.78 -11.77 -3.48
C LEU A 18 -8.09 -12.48 -3.84
N SER A 19 -9.15 -12.24 -3.09
CA SER A 19 -10.52 -12.59 -3.49
C SER A 19 -11.04 -11.59 -4.53
N ASP A 20 -12.07 -11.99 -5.29
CA ASP A 20 -12.74 -11.11 -6.24
C ASP A 20 -13.26 -9.82 -5.57
N LEU A 21 -13.73 -9.92 -4.32
CA LEU A 21 -14.19 -8.78 -3.54
C LEU A 21 -13.04 -7.80 -3.22
N GLU A 22 -11.85 -8.30 -2.90
CA GLU A 22 -10.67 -7.48 -2.60
C GLU A 22 -10.12 -6.82 -3.87
N VAL A 23 -10.14 -7.52 -5.01
CA VAL A 23 -9.80 -6.93 -6.32
C VAL A 23 -10.78 -5.81 -6.67
N PHE A 24 -12.08 -6.07 -6.52
CA PHE A 24 -13.11 -5.07 -6.78
C PHE A 24 -12.97 -3.85 -5.85
N ALA A 25 -12.77 -4.07 -4.54
CA ALA A 25 -12.52 -3.01 -3.58
C ALA A 25 -11.28 -2.17 -3.92
N THR A 26 -10.21 -2.81 -4.38
CA THR A 26 -8.97 -2.12 -4.77
C THR A 26 -9.19 -1.19 -5.97
N ILE A 27 -9.88 -1.68 -7.00
CA ILE A 27 -10.19 -0.87 -8.20
C ILE A 27 -11.15 0.26 -7.83
N PHE A 28 -12.16 -0.02 -7.02
CA PHE A 28 -13.10 0.98 -6.56
C PHE A 28 -12.40 2.06 -5.72
N ALA A 29 -11.56 1.68 -4.76
CA ALA A 29 -10.78 2.60 -3.94
C ALA A 29 -9.91 3.51 -4.82
N ALA A 30 -9.21 2.96 -5.81
CA ALA A 30 -8.42 3.74 -6.76
C ALA A 30 -9.27 4.75 -7.54
N LEU A 31 -10.49 4.38 -7.95
CA LEU A 31 -11.40 5.26 -8.68
C LEU A 31 -11.89 6.42 -7.81
N VAL A 32 -12.12 6.19 -6.52
CA VAL A 32 -12.78 7.16 -5.63
C VAL A 32 -11.85 7.92 -4.70
N HIS A 33 -10.55 7.59 -4.65
CA HIS A 33 -9.65 8.10 -3.63
C HIS A 33 -9.58 9.63 -3.55
N ASP A 34 -9.79 10.33 -4.67
CA ASP A 34 -9.80 11.80 -4.79
C ASP A 34 -11.17 12.37 -5.24
N TYR A 35 -12.27 11.63 -5.05
CA TYR A 35 -13.60 12.09 -5.49
C TYR A 35 -14.04 13.39 -4.79
N GLU A 36 -14.42 14.41 -5.57
CA GLU A 36 -14.73 15.78 -5.10
C GLU A 36 -13.51 16.56 -4.53
N HIS A 37 -12.27 16.22 -4.94
CA HIS A 37 -11.10 17.03 -4.61
C HIS A 37 -11.26 18.49 -5.05
N THR A 38 -10.89 19.42 -4.16
CA THR A 38 -11.13 20.86 -4.33
C THR A 38 -10.00 21.58 -5.07
N GLY A 39 -8.93 20.86 -5.36
CA GLY A 39 -7.67 21.41 -5.87
C GLY A 39 -6.86 22.15 -4.80
N THR A 40 -7.08 21.83 -3.52
CA THR A 40 -6.36 22.39 -2.38
C THR A 40 -6.10 21.31 -1.33
N THR A 41 -5.07 21.48 -0.50
CA THR A 41 -4.63 20.47 0.48
C THR A 41 -5.46 20.48 1.76
N ASN A 42 -5.33 19.40 2.56
CA ASN A 42 -5.87 19.32 3.92
C ASN A 42 -5.50 20.55 4.78
N ASN A 43 -4.25 21.01 4.70
CA ASN A 43 -3.79 22.18 5.45
C ASN A 43 -4.55 23.46 5.06
N PHE A 44 -4.82 23.66 3.76
CA PHE A 44 -5.61 24.80 3.31
C PHE A 44 -7.02 24.78 3.90
N HIS A 45 -7.67 23.62 3.87
CA HIS A 45 -9.00 23.42 4.45
C HIS A 45 -9.06 23.71 5.95
N ILE A 46 -8.03 23.31 6.70
CA ILE A 46 -7.89 23.56 8.14
C ILE A 46 -7.67 25.05 8.40
N MET A 47 -6.70 25.67 7.72
CA MET A 47 -6.34 27.08 7.93
C MET A 47 -7.47 28.05 7.56
N THR A 48 -8.33 27.67 6.62
CA THR A 48 -9.49 28.48 6.19
C THR A 48 -10.75 28.19 7.00
N GLY A 49 -10.76 27.18 7.88
CA GLY A 49 -11.94 26.78 8.64
C GLY A 49 -13.09 26.32 7.74
N SER A 50 -12.77 25.62 6.65
CA SER A 50 -13.78 25.13 5.69
C SER A 50 -14.78 24.18 6.34
N GLU A 51 -15.98 24.05 5.76
CA GLU A 51 -17.04 23.18 6.32
C GLU A 51 -16.60 21.72 6.47
N ILE A 52 -15.83 21.19 5.50
CA ILE A 52 -15.33 19.81 5.58
C ILE A 52 -14.25 19.64 6.65
N ALA A 53 -13.42 20.66 6.91
CA ALA A 53 -12.44 20.61 8.00
C ALA A 53 -13.14 20.55 9.37
N LEU A 54 -14.18 21.39 9.55
CA LEU A 54 -15.01 21.37 10.75
C LEU A 54 -15.75 20.03 10.92
N LEU A 55 -16.29 19.48 9.83
CA LEU A 55 -17.01 18.20 9.85
C LEU A 55 -16.10 17.03 10.27
N TYR A 56 -14.88 16.99 9.75
CA TYR A 56 -13.92 15.91 10.03
C TYR A 56 -12.92 16.23 11.15
N ASN A 57 -13.12 17.34 11.86
CA ASN A 57 -12.31 17.76 13.01
C ASN A 57 -10.80 17.77 12.68
N ASP A 58 -10.47 18.34 11.53
CA ASP A 58 -9.09 18.51 11.03
C ASP A 58 -8.30 17.20 10.78
N ARG A 59 -8.97 16.05 10.73
CA ARG A 59 -8.33 14.74 10.53
C ARG A 59 -8.61 14.20 9.13
N ALA A 60 -7.56 14.00 8.33
CA ALA A 60 -7.63 13.43 6.98
C ALA A 60 -8.85 13.98 6.22
N VAL A 61 -8.91 15.32 6.13
CA VAL A 61 -10.15 16.06 5.84
C VAL A 61 -10.69 15.68 4.47
N LEU A 62 -9.82 15.69 3.46
CA LEU A 62 -10.12 15.34 2.09
C LEU A 62 -10.38 13.84 1.96
N GLU A 63 -9.56 12.98 2.55
CA GLU A 63 -9.70 11.53 2.41
C GLU A 63 -11.02 11.04 3.04
N ASN A 64 -11.42 11.60 4.19
CA ASN A 64 -12.75 11.36 4.76
C ASN A 64 -13.87 11.90 3.85
N HIS A 65 -13.67 13.05 3.21
CA HIS A 65 -14.62 13.61 2.26
C HIS A 65 -14.82 12.70 1.05
N HIS A 66 -13.74 12.25 0.41
CA HIS A 66 -13.73 11.35 -0.74
C HIS A 66 -14.53 10.07 -0.46
N ILE A 67 -14.27 9.43 0.69
CA ILE A 67 -15.00 8.25 1.15
C ILE A 67 -16.48 8.58 1.37
N SER A 68 -16.77 9.62 2.15
CA SER A 68 -18.13 9.99 2.55
C SER A 68 -19.01 10.32 1.35
N SER A 69 -18.49 11.12 0.42
CA SER A 69 -19.18 11.53 -0.80
C SER A 69 -19.42 10.35 -1.74
N SER A 70 -18.41 9.49 -1.94
CA SER A 70 -18.54 8.31 -2.80
C SER A 70 -19.60 7.34 -2.30
N PHE A 71 -19.61 7.03 -1.01
CA PHE A 71 -20.62 6.14 -0.45
C PHE A 71 -21.99 6.80 -0.30
N ARG A 72 -22.08 8.12 -0.26
CA ARG A 72 -23.35 8.85 -0.35
C ARG A 72 -23.93 8.76 -1.74
N LEU A 73 -23.12 8.88 -2.79
CA LEU A 73 -23.54 8.68 -4.18
C LEU A 73 -24.10 7.27 -4.38
N LEU A 74 -23.45 6.25 -3.83
CA LEU A 74 -23.91 4.86 -3.88
C LEU A 74 -25.23 4.59 -3.16
N LYS A 75 -25.77 5.55 -2.37
CA LYS A 75 -27.13 5.42 -1.80
C LYS A 75 -28.23 5.70 -2.83
N GLN A 76 -27.89 6.32 -3.96
CA GLN A 76 -28.83 6.55 -5.05
C GLN A 76 -29.01 5.23 -5.82
N GLU A 77 -30.26 4.81 -6.03
CA GLU A 77 -30.58 3.51 -6.64
C GLU A 77 -29.92 3.33 -8.01
N GLU A 78 -29.90 4.38 -8.83
CA GLU A 78 -29.32 4.39 -10.17
C GLU A 78 -27.78 4.28 -10.18
N SER A 79 -27.12 4.66 -9.08
CA SER A 79 -25.65 4.66 -8.95
C SER A 79 -25.13 3.50 -8.10
N ASN A 80 -26.01 2.69 -7.49
CA ASN A 80 -25.62 1.68 -6.53
C ASN A 80 -25.09 0.41 -7.20
N ILE A 81 -23.82 0.45 -7.63
CA ILE A 81 -23.12 -0.72 -8.19
C ILE A 81 -22.87 -1.84 -7.17
N LEU A 82 -23.17 -1.61 -5.88
CA LEU A 82 -22.97 -2.55 -4.77
C LEU A 82 -24.26 -3.29 -4.39
N SER A 83 -25.37 -3.09 -5.13
CA SER A 83 -26.71 -3.59 -4.77
C SER A 83 -26.80 -5.11 -4.63
N ASN A 84 -25.92 -5.84 -5.33
CA ASN A 84 -25.91 -7.30 -5.38
C ASN A 84 -24.95 -7.93 -4.36
N LEU A 85 -24.19 -7.13 -3.60
CA LEU A 85 -23.37 -7.66 -2.52
C LEU A 85 -24.26 -8.08 -1.35
N SER A 86 -23.93 -9.21 -0.73
CA SER A 86 -24.50 -9.55 0.57
C SER A 86 -24.11 -8.49 1.62
N LYS A 87 -24.81 -8.50 2.76
CA LYS A 87 -24.51 -7.56 3.85
C LYS A 87 -23.09 -7.73 4.41
N GLU A 88 -22.58 -8.96 4.39
CA GLU A 88 -21.22 -9.29 4.83
C GLU A 88 -20.19 -8.78 3.82
N GLU A 89 -20.37 -9.10 2.54
CA GLU A 89 -19.48 -8.61 1.48
C GLU A 89 -19.45 -7.07 1.43
N TYR A 90 -20.60 -6.41 1.57
CA TYR A 90 -20.65 -4.95 1.63
C TYR A 90 -19.85 -4.39 2.81
N ARG A 91 -19.97 -5.01 4.00
CA ARG A 91 -19.22 -4.58 5.20
C ARG A 91 -17.72 -4.69 4.96
N ASP A 92 -17.28 -5.84 4.44
CA ASP A 92 -15.87 -6.13 4.26
C ASP A 92 -15.27 -5.28 3.13
N PHE A 93 -16.00 -5.14 2.01
CA PHE A 93 -15.68 -4.21 0.92
C PHE A 93 -15.54 -2.77 1.45
N ARG A 94 -16.54 -2.29 2.19
CA ARG A 94 -16.55 -0.93 2.72
C ARG A 94 -15.39 -0.69 3.67
N SER A 95 -15.10 -1.64 4.56
CA SER A 95 -13.97 -1.54 5.49
C SER A 95 -12.66 -1.41 4.73
N LEU A 96 -12.44 -2.27 3.73
CA LEU A 96 -11.21 -2.26 2.95
C LEU A 96 -11.05 -0.96 2.15
N VAL A 97 -12.10 -0.47 1.49
CA VAL A 97 -12.06 0.81 0.76
C VAL A 97 -11.73 1.98 1.70
N ILE A 98 -12.32 2.00 2.91
CA ILE A 98 -12.04 3.04 3.90
C ILE A 98 -10.55 3.02 4.30
N ASP A 99 -10.02 1.84 4.64
CA ASP A 99 -8.63 1.70 5.04
C ASP A 99 -7.68 2.14 3.92
N MET A 100 -7.98 1.78 2.67
CA MET A 100 -7.16 2.12 1.50
C MET A 100 -7.17 3.62 1.19
N VAL A 101 -8.34 4.26 1.17
CA VAL A 101 -8.45 5.69 0.83
C VAL A 101 -7.91 6.56 1.96
N LEU A 102 -8.13 6.23 3.23
CA LEU A 102 -7.50 6.98 4.34
C LEU A 102 -5.96 6.87 4.30
N ALA A 103 -5.43 5.81 3.71
CA ALA A 103 -4.02 5.56 3.63
C ALA A 103 -3.31 6.33 2.50
N THR A 104 -4.04 7.08 1.65
CA THR A 104 -3.45 7.98 0.63
C THR A 104 -3.03 9.33 1.23
N ASP A 105 -3.52 9.69 2.42
CA ASP A 105 -3.09 10.92 3.11
C ASP A 105 -1.57 10.90 3.36
N MET A 106 -0.89 11.83 2.68
CA MET A 106 0.57 11.98 2.71
C MET A 106 1.12 12.26 4.12
N SER A 107 0.31 12.71 5.07
CA SER A 107 0.73 12.87 6.48
C SER A 107 1.08 11.55 7.16
N PHE A 108 0.52 10.42 6.69
CA PHE A 108 0.81 9.08 7.20
C PHE A 108 1.90 8.34 6.43
N HIS A 109 2.39 8.91 5.31
CA HIS A 109 3.35 8.29 4.40
C HIS A 109 4.51 7.58 5.11
N PHE A 110 5.30 8.31 5.90
CA PHE A 110 6.48 7.75 6.57
C PHE A 110 6.12 6.67 7.60
N THR A 111 4.97 6.81 8.26
CA THR A 111 4.46 5.81 9.20
C THR A 111 4.08 4.53 8.48
N GLN A 112 3.37 4.64 7.35
CA GLN A 112 2.99 3.50 6.50
C GLN A 112 4.23 2.75 6.00
N ILE A 113 5.21 3.46 5.42
CA ILE A 113 6.47 2.88 4.92
C ILE A 113 7.25 2.20 6.03
N LYS A 114 7.40 2.85 7.20
CA LYS A 114 8.09 2.27 8.36
C LYS A 114 7.40 0.99 8.85
N ASN A 115 6.08 1.00 8.96
CA ASN A 115 5.32 -0.14 9.42
C ASN A 115 5.45 -1.32 8.46
N MET A 116 5.38 -1.09 7.14
CA MET A 116 5.59 -2.16 6.17
C MET A 116 7.02 -2.71 6.23
N LYS A 117 8.05 -1.85 6.29
CA LYS A 117 9.44 -2.31 6.49
C LYS A 117 9.61 -3.22 7.70
N ASN A 118 8.93 -2.91 8.81
CA ASN A 118 8.95 -3.77 9.99
C ASN A 118 8.29 -5.13 9.73
N LEU A 119 7.13 -5.15 9.06
CA LEU A 119 6.42 -6.38 8.69
C LEU A 119 7.24 -7.27 7.74
N LEU A 120 8.02 -6.68 6.82
CA LEU A 120 8.89 -7.44 5.92
C LEU A 120 9.92 -8.29 6.67
N ASN A 121 10.37 -7.84 7.83
CA ASN A 121 11.35 -8.53 8.67
C ASN A 121 10.72 -9.60 9.59
N MET A 122 9.39 -9.64 9.72
CA MET A 122 8.70 -10.63 10.54
C MET A 122 8.42 -11.91 9.75
N PRO A 123 8.36 -13.08 10.39
CA PRO A 123 8.01 -14.33 9.73
C PRO A 123 6.51 -14.42 9.39
N GLU A 124 5.69 -13.55 9.97
CA GLU A 124 4.24 -13.52 9.79
C GLU A 124 3.83 -13.09 8.36
N ASN A 125 2.63 -13.51 7.97
CA ASN A 125 2.02 -13.09 6.71
C ASN A 125 1.69 -11.60 6.75
N ILE A 126 1.88 -10.93 5.62
CA ILE A 126 1.49 -9.53 5.47
C ILE A 126 -0.02 -9.44 5.40
N ASP A 127 -0.59 -8.56 6.22
CA ASP A 127 -2.02 -8.26 6.23
C ASP A 127 -2.45 -7.61 4.91
N LYS A 128 -3.53 -8.12 4.31
CA LYS A 128 -4.00 -7.72 2.98
C LYS A 128 -4.40 -6.24 2.91
N PRO A 129 -5.25 -5.71 3.80
CA PRO A 129 -5.52 -4.27 3.89
C PRO A 129 -4.27 -3.40 3.87
N LYS A 130 -3.22 -3.73 4.64
CA LYS A 130 -1.97 -2.96 4.67
C LYS A 130 -1.20 -3.03 3.36
N ALA A 131 -1.17 -4.21 2.74
CA ALA A 131 -0.53 -4.38 1.45
C ALA A 131 -1.24 -3.61 0.35
N LEU A 132 -2.57 -3.73 0.27
CA LEU A 132 -3.39 -3.04 -0.72
C LEU A 132 -3.37 -1.53 -0.52
N SER A 133 -3.36 -1.05 0.72
CA SER A 133 -3.19 0.37 1.05
C SER A 133 -1.85 0.89 0.54
N LEU A 134 -0.75 0.16 0.72
CA LEU A 134 0.56 0.55 0.19
C LEU A 134 0.59 0.53 -1.35
N VAL A 135 -0.07 -0.45 -1.98
CA VAL A 135 -0.18 -0.51 -3.45
C VAL A 135 -0.93 0.70 -3.98
N LEU A 136 -2.08 1.05 -3.37
CA LEU A 136 -2.85 2.25 -3.75
C LEU A 136 -2.01 3.51 -3.54
N HIS A 137 -1.36 3.65 -2.38
CA HIS A 137 -0.48 4.78 -2.07
C HIS A 137 0.63 4.95 -3.13
N CYS A 138 1.28 3.86 -3.53
CA CYS A 138 2.31 3.89 -4.56
C CYS A 138 1.73 4.20 -5.96
N ALA A 139 0.52 3.73 -6.26
CA ALA A 139 -0.15 4.00 -7.53
C ALA A 139 -0.52 5.49 -7.66
N ASP A 140 -0.99 6.09 -6.57
CA ASP A 140 -1.34 7.50 -6.45
C ASP A 140 -0.12 8.40 -6.74
N ILE A 141 1.01 8.15 -6.07
CA ILE A 141 2.25 8.93 -6.29
C ILE A 141 3.11 8.43 -7.48
N SER A 142 2.54 7.69 -8.44
CA SER A 142 3.32 6.92 -9.42
C SER A 142 3.85 7.70 -10.61
N HIS A 143 3.49 8.97 -10.80
CA HIS A 143 3.88 9.73 -12.00
C HIS A 143 5.40 9.78 -12.26
N PRO A 144 6.31 9.81 -11.25
CA PRO A 144 7.76 9.76 -11.51
C PRO A 144 8.26 8.40 -11.99
N ALA A 145 7.47 7.34 -11.82
CA ALA A 145 7.74 5.99 -12.31
C ALA A 145 7.20 5.75 -13.74
N LYS A 146 6.80 6.81 -14.46
CA LYS A 146 6.36 6.76 -15.86
C LYS A 146 7.41 7.36 -16.80
N ASP A 147 7.23 7.18 -18.10
CA ASP A 147 8.08 7.82 -19.10
C ASP A 147 8.08 9.35 -18.96
N TRP A 148 9.19 9.98 -19.36
CA TRP A 148 9.48 11.38 -19.10
C TRP A 148 8.36 12.33 -19.50
N GLU A 149 7.78 12.19 -20.69
CA GLU A 149 6.72 13.08 -21.17
C GLU A 149 5.47 13.03 -20.28
N LEU A 150 5.10 11.82 -19.81
CA LEU A 150 3.96 11.66 -18.91
C LEU A 150 4.28 12.21 -17.51
N HIS A 151 5.47 11.92 -16.98
CA HIS A 151 5.93 12.45 -15.69
C HIS A 151 5.95 13.98 -15.68
N LYS A 152 6.55 14.59 -16.71
CA LYS A 152 6.63 16.03 -16.88
C LYS A 152 5.24 16.65 -16.95
N HIS A 153 4.34 16.09 -17.75
CA HIS A 153 2.98 16.60 -17.88
C HIS A 153 2.22 16.60 -16.54
N TRP A 154 2.25 15.49 -15.80
CA TRP A 154 1.62 15.42 -14.48
C TRP A 154 2.26 16.37 -13.46
N THR A 155 3.59 16.52 -13.52
CA THR A 155 4.30 17.49 -12.68
C THR A 155 3.81 18.92 -12.92
N GLU A 156 3.63 19.31 -14.19
CA GLU A 156 3.15 20.65 -14.56
C GLU A 156 1.71 20.89 -14.07
N LEU A 157 0.83 19.89 -14.19
CA LEU A 157 -0.55 19.98 -13.70
C LEU A 157 -0.60 20.10 -12.17
N LEU A 158 0.17 19.28 -11.45
CA LEU A 158 0.26 19.33 -9.99
C LEU A 158 0.77 20.68 -9.48
N LEU A 159 1.82 21.20 -10.10
CA LEU A 159 2.38 22.49 -9.71
C LEU A 159 1.44 23.65 -9.99
N GLU A 160 0.69 23.61 -11.10
CA GLU A 160 -0.33 24.63 -11.35
C GLU A 160 -1.42 24.60 -10.27
N GLU A 161 -1.82 23.42 -9.78
CA GLU A 161 -2.73 23.32 -8.63
C GLU A 161 -2.14 23.94 -7.35
N PHE A 162 -0.90 23.60 -7.00
CA PHE A 162 -0.20 24.19 -5.85
C PHE A 162 -0.06 25.71 -5.97
N PHE A 163 0.22 26.22 -7.17
CA PHE A 163 0.36 27.65 -7.38
C PHE A 163 -0.99 28.38 -7.30
N ARG A 164 -2.08 27.76 -7.77
CA ARG A 164 -3.43 28.30 -7.58
C ARG A 164 -3.83 28.32 -6.10
N GLN A 165 -3.45 27.30 -5.33
CA GLN A 165 -3.61 27.34 -3.88
C GLN A 165 -2.81 28.50 -3.27
N GLY A 166 -1.53 28.65 -3.62
CA GLY A 166 -0.69 29.73 -3.09
C GLY A 166 -1.21 31.13 -3.40
N ASP A 167 -1.72 31.35 -4.62
CA ASP A 167 -2.36 32.62 -4.98
C ASP A 167 -3.56 32.92 -4.07
N ARG A 168 -4.36 31.89 -3.77
CA ARG A 168 -5.50 32.00 -2.85
C ARG A 168 -5.08 32.21 -1.40
N GLU A 169 -4.03 31.53 -0.93
CA GLU A 169 -3.44 31.74 0.40
C GLU A 169 -3.00 33.20 0.55
N LYS A 170 -2.33 33.76 -0.47
CA LYS A 170 -1.93 35.17 -0.49
C LYS A 170 -3.13 36.12 -0.44
N GLU A 171 -4.19 35.86 -1.21
CA GLU A 171 -5.43 36.67 -1.20
C GLU A 171 -6.10 36.69 0.19
N LEU A 172 -6.03 35.56 0.89
CA LEU A 172 -6.59 35.39 2.25
C LEU A 172 -5.64 35.88 3.36
N GLY A 173 -4.43 36.35 3.01
CA GLY A 173 -3.42 36.76 3.99
C GLY A 173 -2.81 35.58 4.78
N LEU A 174 -2.89 34.37 4.25
CA LEU A 174 -2.30 33.16 4.81
C LEU A 174 -0.83 33.01 4.37
N PRO A 175 0.02 32.34 5.18
CA PRO A 175 1.35 31.93 4.72
C PRO A 175 1.23 30.92 3.58
N PHE A 176 2.17 30.97 2.62
CA PHE A 176 2.24 29.98 1.56
C PHE A 176 2.52 28.59 2.14
N SER A 177 1.72 27.61 1.74
CA SER A 177 2.03 26.20 1.95
C SER A 177 3.31 25.81 1.19
N PRO A 178 4.03 24.76 1.63
CA PRO A 178 5.21 24.27 0.93
C PRO A 178 4.94 24.08 -0.56
N LEU A 179 5.88 24.51 -1.41
CA LEU A 179 5.81 24.45 -2.89
C LEU A 179 4.72 25.29 -3.56
N CYS A 180 3.86 25.98 -2.81
CA CYS A 180 2.73 26.72 -3.37
C CYS A 180 3.09 28.14 -3.87
N ASP A 181 4.30 28.64 -3.62
CA ASP A 181 4.74 29.94 -4.14
C ASP A 181 5.46 29.79 -5.50
N ARG A 182 4.74 30.11 -6.59
CA ARG A 182 5.27 30.08 -7.96
C ARG A 182 6.53 30.91 -8.22
N LYS A 183 6.90 31.82 -7.30
CA LYS A 183 8.10 32.66 -7.43
C LYS A 183 9.35 32.07 -6.79
N SER A 184 9.17 31.21 -5.79
CA SER A 184 10.28 30.65 -5.00
C SER A 184 10.43 29.13 -5.15
N THR A 185 9.40 28.44 -5.66
CA THR A 185 9.45 26.99 -5.89
C THR A 185 10.50 26.62 -6.93
N LEU A 186 11.55 25.92 -6.48
CA LEU A 186 12.57 25.31 -7.31
C LEU A 186 12.08 23.95 -7.81
N VAL A 187 11.46 23.93 -8.99
CA VAL A 187 10.75 22.76 -9.53
C VAL A 187 11.68 21.55 -9.67
N ALA A 188 12.83 21.71 -10.31
CA ALA A 188 13.73 20.60 -10.60
C ALA A 188 14.28 19.94 -9.32
N GLU A 189 14.64 20.75 -8.33
CA GLU A 189 15.12 20.33 -7.03
C GLU A 189 14.00 19.66 -6.22
N SER A 190 12.79 20.23 -6.25
CA SER A 190 11.62 19.65 -5.57
C SER A 190 11.29 18.25 -6.12
N GLN A 191 11.32 18.07 -7.44
CA GLN A 191 11.04 16.78 -8.08
C GLN A 191 12.17 15.77 -7.86
N THR A 192 13.43 16.23 -7.86
CA THR A 192 14.57 15.38 -7.49
C THR A 192 14.43 14.88 -6.06
N GLY A 193 14.09 15.76 -5.12
CA GLY A 193 13.84 15.40 -3.73
C GLY A 193 12.63 14.47 -3.56
N PHE A 194 11.54 14.72 -4.28
CA PHE A 194 10.36 13.86 -4.24
C PHE A 194 10.67 12.43 -4.72
N ILE A 195 11.47 12.29 -5.78
CA ILE A 195 11.94 10.97 -6.24
C ILE A 195 12.82 10.30 -5.18
N ASP A 196 13.85 10.99 -4.67
CA ASP A 196 14.86 10.41 -3.77
C ASP A 196 14.29 10.05 -2.39
N PHE A 197 13.36 10.85 -1.86
CA PHE A 197 12.91 10.73 -0.47
C PHE A 197 11.52 10.11 -0.31
N ILE A 198 10.68 10.14 -1.35
CA ILE A 198 9.29 9.67 -1.29
C ILE A 198 9.09 8.48 -2.23
N VAL A 199 9.25 8.69 -3.54
CA VAL A 199 8.81 7.69 -4.53
C VAL A 199 9.74 6.48 -4.58
N GLU A 200 11.05 6.66 -4.72
CA GLU A 200 12.00 5.56 -4.79
C GLU A 200 11.97 4.67 -3.52
N PRO A 201 11.98 5.21 -2.29
CA PRO A 201 11.81 4.39 -1.09
C PRO A 201 10.48 3.63 -1.01
N SER A 202 9.38 4.23 -1.50
CA SER A 202 8.04 3.60 -1.47
C SER A 202 7.95 2.43 -2.43
N PHE A 203 8.40 2.64 -3.67
CA PHE A 203 8.42 1.60 -4.69
C PHE A 203 9.40 0.47 -4.33
N GLN A 204 10.50 0.78 -3.63
CA GLN A 204 11.39 -0.25 -3.08
C GLN A 204 10.66 -1.13 -2.06
N VAL A 205 9.96 -0.53 -1.10
CA VAL A 205 9.21 -1.29 -0.07
C VAL A 205 8.05 -2.08 -0.67
N MET A 206 7.32 -1.49 -1.63
CA MET A 206 6.28 -2.20 -2.36
C MET A 206 6.86 -3.40 -3.14
N GLY A 207 8.01 -3.22 -3.81
CA GLY A 207 8.70 -4.32 -4.50
C GLY A 207 9.09 -5.45 -3.56
N ASP A 208 9.69 -5.11 -2.41
CA ASP A 208 10.09 -6.10 -1.39
C ASP A 208 8.88 -6.83 -0.78
N MET A 209 7.76 -6.11 -0.61
CA MET A 209 6.49 -6.68 -0.17
C MET A 209 5.92 -7.67 -1.19
N LEU A 210 5.90 -7.31 -2.46
CA LEU A 210 5.45 -8.20 -3.53
C LEU A 210 6.35 -9.45 -3.63
N GLU A 211 7.67 -9.29 -3.48
CA GLU A 211 8.61 -10.40 -3.42
C GLU A 211 8.45 -11.28 -2.17
N LYS A 212 7.85 -10.80 -1.08
CA LYS A 212 7.52 -11.66 0.07
C LYS A 212 6.21 -12.42 -0.15
N ILE A 213 5.22 -11.78 -0.78
CA ILE A 213 3.88 -12.34 -0.96
C ILE A 213 3.84 -13.37 -2.09
N ILE A 214 4.54 -13.12 -3.21
CA ILE A 214 4.33 -13.90 -4.42
C ILE A 214 5.07 -15.26 -4.44
N PRO A 215 6.34 -15.41 -4.00
CA PRO A 215 7.04 -16.70 -4.06
C PRO A 215 6.35 -17.87 -3.32
N PRO A 216 5.74 -17.69 -2.12
CA PRO A 216 4.97 -18.74 -1.49
C PRO A 216 3.82 -19.27 -2.35
N LEU A 217 3.26 -18.45 -3.25
CA LEU A 217 2.17 -18.84 -4.16
C LEU A 217 2.67 -19.70 -5.33
N PHE A 218 3.94 -19.57 -5.73
CA PHE A 218 4.56 -20.43 -6.75
C PHE A 218 4.73 -21.88 -6.30
N ASN A 219 4.96 -22.08 -5.00
CA ASN A 219 5.27 -23.39 -4.44
C ASN A 219 4.03 -24.13 -3.91
N GLN A 220 2.83 -23.57 -4.07
CA GLN A 220 1.60 -24.29 -3.72
C GLN A 220 1.19 -25.23 -4.86
N PRO A 221 0.95 -26.52 -4.60
CA PRO A 221 0.39 -27.41 -5.62
C PRO A 221 -0.99 -26.89 -6.03
N THR A 222 -1.16 -26.66 -7.33
CA THR A 222 -2.47 -26.36 -7.92
C THR A 222 -3.49 -27.40 -7.46
N PRO A 223 -4.67 -27.01 -6.93
CA PRO A 223 -5.68 -27.99 -6.58
C PRO A 223 -6.07 -28.76 -7.84
N THR A 224 -5.82 -30.07 -7.82
CA THR A 224 -6.28 -31.00 -8.84
C THR A 224 -7.79 -30.82 -8.99
N PRO A 225 -8.35 -30.73 -10.22
CA PRO A 225 -9.79 -30.78 -10.40
C PRO A 225 -10.24 -32.12 -9.83
N SER A 226 -10.91 -32.10 -8.68
CA SER A 226 -11.38 -33.32 -8.04
C SER A 226 -12.39 -33.97 -8.99
N GLY A 227 -12.03 -35.17 -9.43
CA GLY A 227 -12.75 -35.93 -10.43
C GLY A 227 -14.18 -36.23 -10.01
N SER A 228 -15.02 -36.32 -11.04
CA SER A 228 -16.17 -37.22 -11.16
C SER A 228 -16.50 -38.04 -9.90
N ILE A 229 -17.57 -37.62 -9.23
CA ILE A 229 -18.28 -38.45 -8.26
C ILE A 229 -18.77 -39.70 -9.01
N ILE A 230 -18.09 -40.82 -8.82
CA ILE A 230 -18.67 -42.15 -9.02
C ILE A 230 -19.48 -42.43 -7.76
N VAL A 231 -20.80 -42.48 -7.92
CA VAL A 231 -21.73 -42.88 -6.87
C VAL A 231 -21.62 -44.39 -6.74
N GLU A 232 -21.03 -44.88 -5.64
CA GLU A 232 -21.25 -46.24 -5.17
C GLU A 232 -22.13 -46.20 -3.91
N GLU A 233 -23.32 -46.74 -4.08
CA GLU A 233 -24.36 -46.92 -3.09
C GLU A 233 -24.05 -48.18 -2.25
N SER A 234 -23.97 -48.05 -0.92
CA SER A 234 -23.98 -49.20 0.00
C SER A 234 -24.47 -48.82 1.39
N GLN A 235 -25.79 -49.01 1.56
CA GLN A 235 -26.57 -49.51 2.71
C GLN A 235 -26.16 -49.20 4.16
N GLU A 236 -27.15 -48.66 4.86
CA GLU A 236 -27.28 -48.37 6.29
C GLU A 236 -26.93 -49.54 7.24
N LYS A 237 -26.30 -49.20 8.38
CA LYS A 237 -26.65 -49.78 9.69
C LYS A 237 -26.58 -48.74 10.81
N THR A 238 -27.75 -48.51 11.38
CA THR A 238 -28.05 -47.76 12.60
C THR A 238 -27.37 -48.35 13.84
N GLN A 239 -26.84 -47.52 14.74
CA GLN A 239 -26.87 -47.79 16.18
C GLN A 239 -26.84 -46.49 17.00
N GLN A 240 -27.82 -46.40 17.90
CA GLN A 240 -28.04 -45.35 18.89
C GLN A 240 -27.16 -45.53 20.12
N GLN A 241 -26.82 -44.41 20.77
CA GLN A 241 -26.81 -44.12 22.23
C GLN A 241 -25.83 -42.95 22.47
N SER A 242 -25.96 -42.01 23.40
CA SER A 242 -26.99 -41.45 24.29
C SER A 242 -26.19 -40.59 25.29
N SER A 243 -26.59 -39.32 25.48
CA SER A 243 -26.44 -38.49 26.69
C SER A 243 -25.09 -38.40 27.44
N SER A 244 -24.60 -37.17 27.68
CA SER A 244 -24.77 -36.49 28.98
C SER A 244 -24.02 -35.14 29.08
N THR A 245 -24.83 -34.09 29.33
CA THR A 245 -24.74 -33.03 30.35
C THR A 245 -23.43 -32.40 30.86
N SER A 246 -23.59 -31.09 31.16
CA SER A 246 -22.87 -30.21 32.09
C SER A 246 -21.61 -29.52 31.55
N GLY A 247 -21.30 -28.25 31.83
CA GLY A 247 -21.93 -27.24 32.67
C GLY A 247 -20.98 -26.02 32.76
N SER A 248 -21.56 -24.83 32.62
CA SER A 248 -21.25 -23.49 33.16
C SER A 248 -19.84 -23.03 33.64
N SER A 249 -19.71 -21.69 33.55
CA SER A 249 -18.90 -20.73 34.33
C SER A 249 -17.53 -20.36 33.73
N SER A 250 -17.34 -19.17 33.15
CA SER A 250 -17.27 -17.79 33.68
C SER A 250 -15.97 -17.47 34.43
N GLY A 251 -15.26 -16.43 34.01
CA GLY A 251 -14.14 -15.87 34.76
C GLY A 251 -13.28 -14.90 33.96
N ALA A 252 -13.67 -13.62 33.95
CA ALA A 252 -12.84 -12.49 33.53
C ALA A 252 -11.67 -12.27 34.51
N SER A 253 -10.52 -11.78 34.02
CA SER A 253 -9.56 -10.94 34.78
C SER A 253 -8.41 -10.45 33.88
N THR A 254 -8.45 -9.15 33.51
CA THR A 254 -7.24 -8.29 33.38
C THR A 254 -6.99 -7.67 34.78
N PRO A 255 -5.82 -7.10 35.16
CA PRO A 255 -5.29 -5.88 34.52
C PRO A 255 -3.75 -5.63 34.61
N SER A 256 -3.36 -4.50 33.99
CA SER A 256 -2.22 -3.62 34.34
C SER A 256 -0.85 -3.92 33.71
N GLN A 257 -0.41 -3.14 32.72
CA GLN A 257 0.27 -1.83 32.83
C GLN A 257 1.53 -1.80 33.70
N LYS A 258 2.68 -1.54 33.06
CA LYS A 258 3.70 -0.60 33.56
C LYS A 258 4.58 -0.08 32.41
N SER A 259 4.59 1.24 32.30
CA SER A 259 5.57 2.08 31.62
C SER A 259 6.90 2.06 32.37
N ILE A 260 8.01 2.45 31.71
CA ILE A 260 9.09 3.32 32.21
C ILE A 260 10.16 3.54 31.09
N THR A 261 10.23 4.81 30.67
CA THR A 261 11.36 5.67 30.26
C THR A 261 12.72 5.10 29.79
N GLY A 262 13.18 5.61 28.64
CA GLY A 262 14.31 6.57 28.52
C GLY A 262 15.74 6.09 28.79
N GLY A 263 16.62 6.23 27.80
CA GLY A 263 18.08 6.20 27.99
C GLY A 263 18.87 6.02 26.69
N SER A 264 19.58 7.06 26.29
CA SER A 264 20.44 7.11 25.11
C SER A 264 21.90 6.80 25.48
N ILE A 265 22.71 6.54 24.43
CA ILE A 265 24.17 6.75 24.33
C ILE A 265 25.12 5.54 24.53
N GLN A 266 25.91 5.35 23.46
CA GLN A 266 27.33 4.93 23.35
C GLN A 266 27.73 3.51 22.94
N SER A 267 28.50 3.52 21.85
CA SER A 267 29.35 2.50 21.24
C SER A 267 30.43 1.95 22.17
N PRO A 268 31.03 0.81 21.79
CA PRO A 268 32.49 0.80 21.71
C PRO A 268 33.03 0.14 20.43
N LYS A 269 34.13 0.71 19.93
CA LYS A 269 35.09 0.06 19.02
C LYS A 269 35.99 -0.87 19.84
N SER A 270 36.34 -2.03 19.29
CA SER A 270 37.62 -2.69 19.58
C SER A 270 38.06 -3.59 18.43
N SER A 271 39.23 -3.27 17.91
CA SER A 271 40.10 -4.03 17.01
C SER A 271 40.77 -5.22 17.71
N ILE A 272 41.02 -6.30 16.96
CA ILE A 272 42.11 -7.33 17.00
C ILE A 272 41.68 -8.33 15.89
N GLY A 273 42.45 -8.80 14.91
CA GLY A 273 43.89 -9.05 14.80
C GLY A 273 44.11 -10.56 14.61
N GLY A 274 44.34 -11.02 13.37
CA GLY A 274 45.15 -12.21 13.08
C GLY A 274 44.45 -13.53 12.68
N SER A 275 44.92 -14.05 11.53
CA SER A 275 45.19 -15.46 11.22
C SER A 275 44.15 -16.23 10.37
N THR A 276 44.55 -16.46 9.11
CA THR A 276 44.03 -17.43 8.16
C THR A 276 44.33 -18.87 8.58
N PRO A 277 43.47 -19.83 8.18
CA PRO A 277 43.99 -20.93 7.39
C PRO A 277 43.11 -21.32 6.18
N SER A 278 43.82 -21.80 5.16
CA SER A 278 43.37 -22.42 3.91
C SER A 278 42.25 -23.46 4.09
N VAL A 279 41.16 -23.31 3.32
CA VAL A 279 40.12 -24.34 3.18
C VAL A 279 40.03 -24.79 1.72
N ARG A 280 40.20 -26.10 1.59
CA ARG A 280 40.12 -26.98 0.42
C ARG A 280 38.84 -26.75 -0.39
N SER A 281 38.99 -26.62 -1.71
CA SER A 281 37.89 -26.49 -2.67
C SER A 281 37.09 -27.80 -2.77
N ASN A 282 35.85 -27.79 -2.26
CA ASN A 282 34.82 -28.75 -2.64
C ASN A 282 33.83 -28.04 -3.58
N THR A 283 33.94 -28.34 -4.87
CA THR A 283 32.96 -28.00 -5.89
C THR A 283 31.68 -28.79 -5.65
N SER A 284 30.76 -28.23 -4.87
CA SER A 284 29.36 -28.65 -4.88
C SER A 284 28.68 -27.99 -6.08
N ARG A 285 28.14 -28.80 -6.98
CA ARG A 285 27.27 -28.35 -8.07
C ARG A 285 26.06 -27.65 -7.46
N SER A 286 26.06 -26.32 -7.51
CA SER A 286 24.90 -25.48 -7.26
C SER A 286 23.82 -25.85 -8.29
N SER A 287 22.81 -26.60 -7.87
CA SER A 287 21.52 -26.62 -8.54
C SER A 287 20.94 -25.20 -8.45
N THR A 288 21.00 -24.45 -9.54
CA THR A 288 20.30 -23.19 -9.70
C THR A 288 18.80 -23.45 -9.59
N SER A 289 18.27 -23.42 -8.38
CA SER A 289 16.85 -23.15 -8.15
C SER A 289 16.62 -21.74 -8.68
N SER A 290 15.83 -21.62 -9.74
CA SER A 290 15.44 -20.34 -10.33
C SER A 290 14.66 -19.55 -9.28
N LYS A 291 15.39 -18.72 -8.53
CA LYS A 291 14.80 -17.81 -7.55
C LYS A 291 13.95 -16.81 -8.33
N PHE A 292 12.67 -16.77 -8.00
CA PHE A 292 11.74 -15.79 -8.51
C PHE A 292 12.27 -14.36 -8.29
N GLU A 293 12.32 -13.54 -9.34
CA GLU A 293 12.83 -12.17 -9.31
C GLU A 293 11.82 -11.21 -9.93
N LEU A 294 11.39 -10.21 -9.17
CA LEU A 294 10.42 -9.21 -9.62
C LEU A 294 11.09 -8.23 -10.55
N LYS A 295 10.58 -8.15 -11.78
CA LYS A 295 10.91 -7.03 -12.66
C LYS A 295 10.39 -5.75 -12.03
N ARG A 296 11.28 -4.79 -11.83
CA ARG A 296 10.98 -3.47 -11.25
C ARG A 296 11.10 -2.39 -12.34
N PRO A 297 10.16 -2.32 -13.30
CA PRO A 297 10.26 -1.42 -14.46
C PRO A 297 10.31 0.07 -14.08
N TRP A 298 9.79 0.43 -12.90
CA TRP A 298 9.84 1.79 -12.38
C TRP A 298 11.28 2.29 -12.12
N ASN A 299 12.23 1.40 -11.80
CA ASN A 299 13.61 1.82 -11.48
C ASN A 299 14.29 2.57 -12.63
N GLU A 300 14.05 2.11 -13.87
CA GLU A 300 14.59 2.76 -15.07
C GLU A 300 13.96 4.15 -15.25
N CYS A 301 12.64 4.26 -15.09
CA CYS A 301 11.92 5.54 -15.20
C CYS A 301 12.39 6.53 -14.13
N LEU A 302 12.45 6.11 -12.86
CA LEU A 302 12.89 6.95 -11.75
C LEU A 302 14.32 7.47 -11.98
N THR A 303 15.23 6.60 -12.43
CA THR A 303 16.62 6.98 -12.73
C THR A 303 16.69 8.01 -13.87
N LYS A 304 15.99 7.76 -14.98
CA LYS A 304 15.96 8.67 -16.14
C LYS A 304 15.33 10.02 -15.78
N ASN A 305 14.17 10.01 -15.15
CA ASN A 305 13.43 11.21 -14.78
C ASN A 305 14.21 12.06 -13.78
N LYS A 306 14.90 11.43 -12.81
CA LYS A 306 15.82 12.12 -11.90
C LYS A 306 16.97 12.79 -12.65
N ALA A 307 17.58 12.12 -13.63
CA ALA A 307 18.63 12.72 -14.45
C ALA A 307 18.11 13.93 -15.25
N CYS A 308 16.93 13.81 -15.86
CA CYS A 308 16.29 14.89 -16.60
C CYS A 308 15.97 16.12 -15.74
N TRP A 309 15.57 15.93 -14.48
CA TRP A 309 15.38 17.04 -13.54
C TRP A 309 16.71 17.66 -13.10
N LYS A 310 17.74 16.85 -12.79
CA LYS A 310 19.07 17.37 -12.42
C LYS A 310 19.70 18.23 -13.52
N GLU A 311 19.53 17.85 -14.78
CA GLU A 311 19.98 18.66 -15.93
C GLU A 311 19.25 20.01 -15.99
N ARG A 312 17.96 20.04 -15.63
CA ARG A 312 17.14 21.26 -15.60
C ARG A 312 17.40 22.16 -14.39
N ALA A 313 17.95 21.64 -13.30
CA ALA A 313 18.35 22.45 -12.15
C ALA A 313 19.61 23.30 -12.41
N ILE A 314 20.41 22.93 -13.42
CA ILE A 314 21.69 23.58 -13.74
C ILE A 314 21.51 24.71 -14.78
N ASN A 315 20.41 24.69 -15.54
CA ASN A 315 20.09 25.63 -16.61
C ASN A 315 19.04 26.64 -16.19
#